data_AF-A0A372QXW4-F1
#
_entry.id   AF-A0A372QXW4-F1
#
_cell.length_a   1.000
_cell.length_b   1.000
_cell.length_c   1.000
_cell.angle_alpha   90.00
_cell.angle_beta   90.00
_cell.angle_gamma   90.00
#
_symmetry.space_group_name_H-M   'P 1'
#
loop_
_entity.id
_entity.type
_entity.pdbx_description
1 polymer ?
#
loop_
_entity_poly.entity_id
_entity_poly.type
_entity_poly.pdbx_seq_one_letter_code
_entity_poly.pdbx_strand_id
1 'polypeptide(L)'
;MILRNYWIENDYKIDIKEIKQILNFGVEYEVMKTKDFMKYYVTIKELDNEEIIKELKKWYNTNIIECPLYQKMILIKEAMDYNKEFEGRICKSCFEKEENNNRIELRIKKIMKICERAEVEVIREEIMQILKMEYEDKEILSWGFIKLFQENKNELEEVIKEILDNYLVFRTDRIRSDLR
;
A
#
# COMPACT_ATOMS: atom_id res chain seq x y z
N MET A 1 25.34 -7.02 6.30
CA MET A 1 24.91 -7.85 7.44
C MET A 1 23.43 -8.24 7.36
N ILE A 2 22.55 -7.33 6.94
CA ILE A 2 21.09 -7.56 6.85
C ILE A 2 20.69 -8.77 5.98
N LEU A 3 21.23 -8.90 4.76
CA LEU A 3 20.92 -10.05 3.89
C LEU A 3 21.38 -11.40 4.43
N ARG A 4 22.55 -11.43 5.08
CA ARG A 4 23.08 -12.67 5.65
C ARG A 4 22.16 -13.18 6.74
N ASN A 5 21.75 -12.29 7.66
CA ASN A 5 20.85 -12.66 8.75
C ASN A 5 19.48 -13.10 8.20
N TYR A 6 18.93 -12.34 7.23
CA TYR A 6 17.68 -12.69 6.55
C TYR A 6 17.71 -14.12 5.99
N TRP A 7 18.80 -14.52 5.33
CA TRP A 7 18.91 -15.84 4.73
C TRP A 7 19.18 -16.96 5.74
N ILE A 8 19.97 -16.69 6.77
CA ILE A 8 20.17 -17.64 7.89
C ILE A 8 18.83 -17.92 8.59
N GLU A 9 18.01 -16.89 8.82
CA GLU A 9 16.66 -17.01 9.39
C GLU A 9 15.68 -17.76 8.48
N ASN A 10 15.99 -17.87 7.17
CA ASN A 10 15.20 -18.60 6.19
C ASN A 10 15.80 -19.96 5.80
N ASP A 11 16.67 -20.51 6.66
CA ASP A 11 17.32 -21.82 6.52
C ASP A 11 18.31 -21.96 5.34
N TYR A 12 18.83 -20.84 4.82
CA TYR A 12 19.89 -20.84 3.81
C TYR A 12 21.25 -20.62 4.48
N LYS A 13 22.18 -21.56 4.24
CA LYS A 13 23.60 -21.38 4.55
C LYS A 13 24.24 -20.52 3.47
N ILE A 14 24.42 -19.24 3.76
CA ILE A 14 25.08 -18.28 2.88
C ILE A 14 26.11 -17.45 3.66
N ASP A 15 27.26 -17.19 3.04
CA ASP A 15 28.30 -16.34 3.61
C ASP A 15 28.34 -14.94 2.98
N ILE A 16 29.15 -14.05 3.56
CA ILE A 16 29.26 -12.67 3.08
C ILE A 16 29.93 -12.60 1.69
N LYS A 17 30.81 -13.54 1.36
CA LYS A 17 31.51 -13.58 0.06
C LYS A 17 30.54 -13.96 -1.05
N GLU A 18 29.71 -14.97 -0.82
CA GLU A 18 28.65 -15.42 -1.74
C GLU A 18 27.64 -14.30 -1.97
N ILE A 19 27.22 -13.58 -0.93
CA ILE A 19 26.36 -12.39 -1.09
C ILE A 19 27.02 -11.34 -1.99
N LYS A 20 28.29 -11.02 -1.76
CA LYS A 20 29.02 -10.06 -2.59
C LYS A 20 29.15 -10.54 -4.03
N GLN A 21 29.36 -11.84 -4.24
CA GLN A 21 29.46 -12.43 -5.57
C GLN A 21 28.14 -12.30 -6.35
N ILE A 22 27.01 -12.63 -5.72
CA ILE A 22 25.67 -12.45 -6.31
C ILE A 22 25.46 -10.99 -6.73
N LEU A 23 25.77 -10.05 -5.84
CA LEU A 23 25.63 -8.61 -6.14
C LEU A 23 26.58 -8.17 -7.26
N ASN A 24 27.79 -8.73 -7.34
CA ASN A 24 28.75 -8.43 -8.42
C ASN A 24 28.27 -8.94 -9.79
N PHE A 25 27.36 -9.92 -9.84
CA PHE A 25 26.69 -10.32 -11.07
C PHE A 25 25.58 -9.35 -11.51
N GLY A 26 25.32 -8.30 -10.73
CA GLY A 26 24.29 -7.30 -11.03
C GLY A 26 22.89 -7.69 -10.56
N VAL A 27 22.77 -8.68 -9.68
CA VAL A 27 21.48 -9.10 -9.13
C VAL A 27 20.98 -8.04 -8.14
N GLU A 28 19.78 -7.51 -8.38
CA GLU A 28 19.14 -6.54 -7.49
C GLU A 28 18.79 -7.17 -6.14
N TYR A 29 18.82 -6.34 -5.12
CA TYR A 29 18.57 -6.74 -3.73
C TYR A 29 17.18 -7.37 -3.53
N GLU A 30 16.18 -6.83 -4.20
CA GLU A 30 14.79 -7.27 -4.19
C GLU A 30 14.66 -8.67 -4.76
N VAL A 31 15.34 -8.94 -5.89
CA VAL A 31 15.36 -10.26 -6.53
C VAL A 31 16.11 -11.26 -5.65
N MET A 32 17.27 -10.84 -5.13
CA MET A 32 18.10 -11.67 -4.27
C MET A 32 17.35 -12.15 -3.03
N LYS A 33 16.40 -11.36 -2.50
CA LYS A 33 15.56 -11.70 -1.34
C LYS A 33 14.48 -12.74 -1.63
N THR A 34 14.25 -13.09 -2.88
CA THR A 34 13.23 -14.07 -3.22
C THR A 34 13.74 -15.49 -3.01
N LYS A 35 12.89 -16.35 -2.43
CA LYS A 35 13.22 -17.79 -2.26
C LYS A 35 13.42 -18.49 -3.60
N ASP A 36 12.70 -18.04 -4.63
CA ASP A 36 12.84 -18.56 -5.99
C ASP A 36 14.22 -18.30 -6.57
N PHE A 37 14.69 -17.06 -6.48
CA PHE A 37 16.03 -16.71 -6.92
C PHE A 37 17.08 -17.54 -6.18
N MET A 38 17.00 -17.61 -4.84
CA MET A 38 17.99 -18.36 -4.06
C MET A 38 18.00 -19.85 -4.38
N LYS A 39 16.83 -20.46 -4.58
CA LYS A 39 16.74 -21.86 -5.02
C LYS A 39 17.42 -22.05 -6.37
N TYR A 40 17.16 -21.17 -7.33
CA TYR A 40 17.81 -21.24 -8.63
C TYR A 40 19.31 -21.02 -8.52
N TYR A 41 19.76 -19.99 -7.80
CA TYR A 41 21.18 -19.70 -7.61
C TYR A 41 21.96 -20.89 -7.03
N VAL A 42 21.40 -21.59 -6.03
CA VAL A 42 22.03 -22.80 -5.45
C VAL A 42 22.27 -23.90 -6.50
N THR A 43 21.48 -23.97 -7.57
CA THR A 43 21.66 -24.94 -8.66
C THR A 43 22.79 -24.57 -9.64
N ILE A 44 23.15 -23.29 -9.73
CA ILE A 44 24.14 -22.78 -10.70
C ILE A 44 25.43 -22.26 -10.05
N LYS A 45 25.49 -22.12 -8.72
CA LYS A 45 26.59 -21.44 -8.02
C LYS A 45 27.97 -22.10 -8.15
N GLU A 46 28.02 -23.37 -8.54
CA GLU A 46 29.27 -24.11 -8.75
C GLU A 46 29.79 -24.02 -10.20
N LEU A 47 29.05 -23.35 -11.09
CA LEU A 47 29.50 -23.06 -12.46
C LEU A 47 30.56 -21.95 -12.46
N ASP A 48 31.26 -21.78 -13.58
CA ASP A 48 32.14 -20.63 -13.74
C ASP A 48 31.35 -19.31 -13.85
N ASN A 49 32.03 -18.19 -13.61
CA ASN A 49 31.39 -16.87 -13.59
C ASN A 49 30.71 -16.50 -14.92
N GLU A 50 31.26 -16.91 -16.08
CA GLU A 50 30.65 -16.59 -17.37
C GLU A 50 29.36 -17.40 -17.59
N GLU A 51 29.36 -18.67 -17.20
CA GLU A 51 28.18 -19.52 -17.21
C GLU A 51 27.10 -19.03 -16.25
N ILE A 52 27.47 -18.65 -15.02
CA ILE A 52 26.52 -18.05 -14.05
C ILE A 52 25.86 -16.81 -14.65
N ILE A 53 26.64 -15.89 -15.26
CA ILE A 53 26.07 -14.68 -15.87
C ILE A 53 25.07 -15.02 -16.99
N LYS A 54 25.37 -16.03 -17.82
CA LYS A 54 24.45 -16.48 -18.89
C LYS A 54 23.15 -17.05 -18.31
N GLU A 55 23.26 -17.87 -17.28
CA GLU A 55 22.11 -18.49 -16.61
C GLU A 55 21.25 -17.44 -15.90
N LEU A 56 21.86 -16.51 -15.16
CA LEU A 56 21.16 -15.40 -14.53
C LEU A 56 20.39 -14.55 -15.54
N LYS A 57 20.99 -14.20 -16.69
CA LYS A 57 20.29 -13.45 -17.75
C LYS A 57 19.05 -14.18 -18.26
N LYS A 58 19.13 -15.50 -18.49
CA LYS A 58 17.97 -16.31 -18.92
C LYS A 58 16.88 -16.32 -17.86
N TRP A 59 17.28 -16.52 -16.61
CA TRP A 59 16.35 -16.57 -15.48
C TRP A 59 15.64 -15.23 -15.29
N TYR A 60 16.36 -14.12 -15.37
CA TYR A 60 15.78 -12.77 -15.31
C TYR A 60 14.73 -12.55 -16.40
N ASN A 61 15.08 -12.82 -17.66
CA ASN A 61 14.17 -12.63 -18.79
C ASN A 61 12.88 -13.47 -18.69
N THR A 62 12.94 -14.59 -17.95
CA THR A 62 11.82 -15.53 -17.82
C THR A 62 10.99 -15.30 -16.56
N ASN A 63 11.60 -14.79 -15.48
CA ASN A 63 10.98 -14.78 -14.16
C ASN A 63 10.79 -13.37 -13.59
N ILE A 64 11.46 -12.36 -14.12
CA ILE A 64 11.45 -10.99 -13.59
C ILE A 64 10.76 -10.04 -14.56
N ILE A 65 9.95 -9.15 -14.00
CA ILE A 65 9.40 -7.99 -14.69
C ILE A 65 9.63 -6.77 -13.83
N GLU A 66 9.85 -5.63 -14.49
CA GLU A 66 9.92 -4.35 -13.82
C GLU A 66 8.50 -3.78 -13.63
N CYS A 67 8.16 -3.44 -12.39
CA CYS A 67 6.90 -2.77 -12.11
C CYS A 67 6.94 -1.32 -12.66
N PRO A 68 6.08 -0.97 -13.63
CA PRO A 68 6.14 0.32 -14.32
C PRO A 68 5.82 1.53 -13.41
N LEU A 69 5.13 1.32 -12.28
CA LEU A 69 4.73 2.40 -11.37
C LEU A 69 5.86 2.87 -10.44
N TYR A 70 6.79 1.97 -10.09
CA TYR A 70 7.81 2.26 -9.07
C TYR A 70 9.18 1.67 -9.42
N GLN A 71 9.38 1.19 -10.64
CA GLN A 71 10.64 0.65 -11.15
C GLN A 71 11.24 -0.44 -10.25
N LYS A 72 10.36 -1.26 -9.66
CA LYS A 72 10.74 -2.38 -8.79
C LYS A 72 10.75 -3.66 -9.57
N MET A 73 11.86 -4.41 -9.51
CA MET A 73 11.92 -5.77 -10.02
C MET A 73 11.04 -6.69 -9.18
N ILE A 74 10.13 -7.42 -9.84
CA ILE A 74 9.22 -8.36 -9.20
C ILE A 74 9.25 -9.69 -9.93
N LEU A 75 8.99 -10.77 -9.20
CA LEU A 75 8.74 -12.06 -9.82
C LEU A 75 7.43 -11.97 -10.62
N ILE A 76 7.46 -12.41 -11.87
CA ILE A 76 6.29 -12.42 -12.77
C ILE A 76 5.12 -13.17 -12.13
N LYS A 77 5.39 -14.25 -11.38
CA LYS A 77 4.37 -15.03 -10.67
C LYS A 77 3.73 -14.31 -9.48
N GLU A 78 4.39 -13.29 -8.94
CA GLU A 78 3.92 -12.47 -7.82
C GLU A 78 3.31 -11.13 -8.29
N ALA A 79 3.40 -10.86 -9.60
CA ALA A 79 2.85 -9.66 -10.19
C ALA A 79 1.33 -9.76 -10.35
N MET A 80 0.66 -8.63 -10.20
CA MET A 80 -0.79 -8.48 -10.36
C MET A 80 -1.09 -7.89 -11.73
N ASP A 81 -2.06 -8.46 -12.45
CA ASP A 81 -2.55 -7.85 -13.69
C ASP A 81 -3.20 -6.49 -13.39
N TYR A 82 -2.93 -5.51 -14.26
CA TYR A 82 -3.38 -4.13 -14.14
C TYR A 82 -3.88 -3.63 -15.49
N ASN A 83 -5.04 -2.99 -15.49
CA ASN A 83 -5.74 -2.55 -16.70
C ASN A 83 -6.45 -1.19 -16.53
N LYS A 84 -5.95 -0.34 -15.63
CA LYS A 84 -6.52 1.01 -15.43
C LYS A 84 -5.83 2.03 -16.35
N GLU A 85 -4.68 2.55 -15.95
CA GLU A 85 -3.94 3.57 -16.70
C GLU A 85 -3.17 3.00 -17.89
N PHE A 86 -2.80 1.72 -17.79
CA PHE A 86 -2.16 0.94 -18.84
C PHE A 86 -2.50 -0.53 -18.65
N GLU A 87 -2.36 -1.30 -19.72
CA GLU A 87 -2.41 -2.76 -19.67
C GLU A 87 -1.01 -3.29 -19.34
N GLY A 88 -0.89 -4.09 -18.28
CA GLY A 88 0.38 -4.66 -17.86
C GLY A 88 0.29 -5.37 -16.52
N ARG A 89 1.45 -5.53 -15.88
CA ARG A 89 1.55 -6.13 -14.54
C ARG A 89 2.28 -5.22 -13.58
N ILE A 90 1.79 -5.15 -12.34
CA ILE A 90 2.36 -4.31 -11.29
C ILE A 90 2.64 -5.12 -10.03
N CYS A 91 3.44 -4.54 -9.15
CA CYS A 91 3.75 -5.13 -7.86
C CYS A 91 2.50 -5.18 -6.95
N LYS A 92 2.40 -6.20 -6.07
CA LYS A 92 1.27 -6.32 -5.12
C LYS A 92 1.04 -5.05 -4.30
N SER A 93 2.10 -4.46 -3.74
CA SER A 93 1.96 -3.22 -2.95
C SER A 93 1.48 -2.03 -3.79
N CYS A 94 1.77 -2.03 -5.10
CA CYS A 94 1.32 -1.01 -6.03
C CYS A 94 -0.18 -1.18 -6.27
N PHE A 95 -0.61 -2.42 -6.52
CA PHE A 95 -2.01 -2.78 -6.69
C PHE A 95 -2.86 -2.43 -5.45
N GLU A 96 -2.38 -2.78 -4.25
CA GLU A 96 -3.07 -2.47 -2.99
C GLU A 96 -3.23 -0.96 -2.76
N LYS A 97 -2.21 -0.16 -3.08
CA LYS A 97 -2.30 1.31 -3.03
C LYS A 97 -3.35 1.84 -3.99
N GLU A 98 -3.35 1.35 -5.23
CA GLU A 98 -4.32 1.74 -6.26
C GLU A 98 -5.75 1.34 -5.91
N GLU A 99 -5.95 0.17 -5.30
CA GLU A 99 -7.25 -0.21 -4.76
C GLU A 99 -7.67 0.71 -3.62
N ASN A 100 -6.78 1.01 -2.68
CA ASN A 100 -7.12 1.84 -1.54
C ASN A 100 -7.47 3.27 -1.96
N ASN A 101 -6.69 3.85 -2.88
CA ASN A 101 -6.99 5.16 -3.48
C ASN A 101 -8.37 5.16 -4.14
N ASN A 102 -8.70 4.11 -4.88
CA ASN A 102 -10.03 3.97 -5.49
C ASN A 102 -11.14 3.85 -4.44
N ARG A 103 -10.92 3.08 -3.36
CA ARG A 103 -11.88 2.98 -2.24
C ARG A 103 -12.11 4.34 -1.57
N ILE A 104 -11.04 5.10 -1.32
CA ILE A 104 -11.13 6.47 -0.76
C ILE A 104 -11.94 7.37 -1.72
N GLU A 105 -11.65 7.33 -3.02
CA GLU A 105 -12.35 8.13 -4.01
C GLU A 105 -13.85 7.77 -4.11
N LEU A 106 -14.20 6.49 -4.00
CA LEU A 106 -15.59 6.04 -3.92
C LEU A 106 -16.29 6.55 -2.64
N ARG A 107 -15.59 6.54 -1.50
CA ARG A 107 -16.12 7.10 -0.24
C ARG A 107 -16.36 8.61 -0.36
N ILE A 108 -15.42 9.36 -0.92
CA ILE A 108 -15.57 10.80 -1.18
C ILE A 108 -16.84 11.06 -2.02
N LYS A 109 -16.97 10.39 -3.16
CA LYS A 109 -18.13 10.54 -4.06
C LYS A 109 -19.46 10.23 -3.35
N LYS A 110 -19.48 9.24 -2.47
CA LYS A 110 -20.67 8.89 -1.69
C LYS A 110 -21.02 9.97 -0.68
N ILE A 111 -20.04 10.48 0.07
CA ILE A 111 -20.23 11.55 1.06
C ILE A 111 -20.67 12.85 0.39
N MET A 112 -20.06 13.22 -0.74
CA MET A 112 -20.47 14.40 -1.50
C MET A 112 -21.95 14.34 -1.91
N LYS A 113 -22.42 13.19 -2.42
CA LYS A 113 -23.84 12.99 -2.77
C LYS A 113 -24.78 13.08 -1.57
N ILE A 114 -24.32 12.70 -0.38
CA ILE A 114 -25.11 12.83 0.86
C ILE A 114 -25.20 14.30 1.25
N CYS A 115 -24.09 15.03 1.18
CA CYS A 115 -24.05 16.46 1.50
C CYS A 115 -24.89 17.28 0.51
N GLU A 116 -24.81 16.97 -0.79
CA GLU A 116 -25.63 17.58 -1.84
C GLU A 116 -27.14 17.44 -1.55
N ARG A 117 -27.59 16.24 -1.15
CA ARG A 117 -28.99 15.99 -0.77
C ARG A 117 -29.42 16.71 0.51
N ALA A 118 -28.47 17.01 1.39
CA ALA A 118 -28.69 17.73 2.64
C ALA A 118 -28.50 19.25 2.48
N GLU A 119 -28.33 19.73 1.24
CA GLU A 119 -28.06 21.14 0.92
C GLU A 119 -26.84 21.71 1.67
N VAL A 120 -25.82 20.86 1.89
CA VAL A 120 -24.53 21.25 2.46
C VAL A 120 -23.49 21.35 1.36
N GLU A 121 -22.97 22.56 1.18
CA GLU A 121 -21.82 22.77 0.31
C GLU A 121 -20.56 22.21 0.99
N VAL A 122 -19.95 21.22 0.36
CA VAL A 122 -18.68 20.62 0.80
C VAL A 122 -17.74 20.49 -0.39
N ILE A 123 -16.45 20.70 -0.16
CA ILE A 123 -15.43 20.45 -1.18
C ILE A 123 -14.73 19.11 -0.93
N ARG A 124 -14.08 18.59 -1.98
CA ARG A 124 -13.39 17.30 -1.93
C ARG A 124 -12.32 17.28 -0.82
N GLU A 125 -11.60 18.37 -0.65
CA GLU A 125 -10.51 18.54 0.32
C GLU A 125 -11.01 18.42 1.77
N GLU A 126 -12.20 18.94 2.06
CA GLU A 126 -12.85 18.83 3.38
C GLU A 126 -13.16 17.37 3.71
N ILE A 127 -13.75 16.63 2.76
CA ILE A 127 -14.04 15.21 2.95
C ILE A 127 -12.74 14.41 3.07
N MET A 128 -11.71 14.74 2.28
CA MET A 128 -10.40 14.09 2.41
C MET A 128 -9.80 14.28 3.81
N GLN A 129 -9.90 15.49 4.38
CA GLN A 129 -9.40 15.76 5.73
C GLN A 129 -10.15 14.94 6.78
N ILE A 130 -11.48 14.84 6.68
CA ILE A 130 -12.30 13.98 7.54
C ILE A 130 -11.85 12.51 7.43
N LEU A 131 -11.66 12.00 6.21
CA LEU A 131 -11.27 10.60 5.98
C LEU A 131 -9.85 10.31 6.49
N LYS A 132 -8.93 11.28 6.44
CA LYS A 132 -7.57 11.15 7.00
C LYS A 132 -7.57 11.02 8.52
N MET A 133 -8.55 11.62 9.20
CA MET A 133 -8.75 11.47 10.65
C MET A 133 -9.38 10.12 11.04
N GLU A 134 -9.62 9.24 10.06
CA GLU A 134 -10.11 7.86 10.19
C GLU A 134 -11.59 7.70 10.53
N TYR A 135 -12.41 8.74 10.32
CA TYR A 135 -13.86 8.63 10.50
C TYR A 135 -14.52 7.65 9.51
N GLU A 136 -15.44 6.84 10.01
CA GLU A 136 -16.26 5.91 9.24
C GLU A 136 -17.44 6.61 8.56
N ASP A 137 -17.93 6.03 7.46
CA ASP A 137 -19.07 6.56 6.72
C ASP A 137 -20.27 6.86 7.63
N LYS A 138 -20.58 5.96 8.59
CA LYS A 138 -21.72 6.06 9.51
C LYS A 138 -21.68 7.29 10.42
N GLU A 139 -20.48 7.77 10.75
CA GLU A 139 -20.24 8.92 11.62
C GLU A 139 -20.47 10.22 10.84
N ILE A 140 -19.99 10.22 9.59
CA ILE A 140 -20.03 11.35 8.66
C ILE A 140 -21.46 11.59 8.11
N LEU A 141 -22.40 10.64 8.27
CA LEU A 141 -23.77 10.73 7.74
C LEU A 141 -24.63 11.89 8.28
N SER A 142 -24.25 12.56 9.37
CA SER A 142 -25.08 13.64 9.92
C SER A 142 -24.65 15.01 9.42
N TRP A 143 -25.62 15.79 8.94
CA TRP A 143 -25.44 17.21 8.62
C TRP A 143 -24.72 17.99 9.74
N GLY A 144 -25.07 17.72 11.00
CA GLY A 144 -24.44 18.36 12.16
C GLY A 144 -22.94 18.04 12.30
N PHE A 145 -22.51 16.83 11.92
CA PHE A 145 -21.09 16.46 11.92
C PHE A 145 -20.31 17.28 10.90
N ILE A 146 -20.80 17.34 9.65
CA ILE A 146 -20.14 18.08 8.57
C ILE A 146 -20.06 19.57 8.90
N LYS A 147 -21.15 20.15 9.40
CA LYS A 147 -21.19 21.56 9.78
C LYS A 147 -20.20 21.86 10.90
N LEU A 148 -20.17 21.04 11.94
CA LEU A 148 -19.23 21.19 13.06
C LEU A 148 -17.78 21.08 12.60
N PHE A 149 -17.48 20.16 11.68
CA PHE A 149 -16.16 20.09 11.04
C PHE A 149 -15.84 21.39 10.30
N GLN A 150 -16.75 21.89 9.45
CA GLN A 150 -16.51 23.10 8.65
C GLN A 150 -16.29 24.36 9.50
N GLU A 151 -16.98 24.48 10.64
CA GLU A 151 -16.79 25.57 11.60
C GLU A 151 -15.38 25.57 12.23
N ASN A 152 -14.74 24.39 12.32
CA ASN A 152 -13.45 24.21 12.99
C ASN A 152 -12.32 23.79 12.03
N LYS A 153 -12.56 23.74 10.71
CA LYS A 153 -11.65 23.12 9.71
C LYS A 153 -10.23 23.72 9.63
N ASN A 154 -10.05 24.92 10.17
CA ASN A 154 -8.77 25.64 10.20
C ASN A 154 -7.98 25.42 11.50
N GLU A 155 -8.55 24.71 12.48
CA GLU A 155 -7.89 24.36 13.73
C GLU A 155 -6.88 23.21 13.55
N LEU A 156 -6.12 22.92 14.59
CA LEU A 156 -5.22 21.75 14.61
C LEU A 156 -6.04 20.45 14.52
N GLU A 157 -5.50 19.45 13.83
CA GLU A 157 -6.18 18.15 13.62
C GLU A 157 -6.62 17.51 14.95
N GLU A 158 -5.81 17.59 15.99
CA GLU A 158 -6.13 17.08 17.33
C GLU A 158 -7.35 17.78 17.95
N VAL A 159 -7.46 19.10 17.78
CA VAL A 159 -8.58 19.91 18.27
C VAL A 159 -9.86 19.59 17.51
N ILE A 160 -9.77 19.49 16.18
CA ILE A 160 -10.92 19.08 15.34
C ILE A 160 -11.40 17.70 15.75
N LYS A 161 -10.47 16.75 15.95
CA LYS A 161 -10.78 15.37 16.33
C LYS A 161 -11.49 15.31 17.69
N GLU A 162 -10.98 16.03 18.69
CA GLU A 162 -11.62 16.13 20.01
C GLU A 162 -13.07 16.68 19.91
N ILE A 163 -13.29 17.73 19.13
CA ILE A 163 -14.62 18.35 18.94
C ILE A 163 -15.61 17.35 18.31
N LEU A 164 -15.18 16.67 17.24
CA LEU A 164 -16.01 15.72 16.51
C LEU A 164 -16.28 14.44 17.29
N ASP A 165 -15.28 13.89 17.99
CA ASP A 165 -15.43 12.72 18.85
C ASP A 165 -16.44 13.00 19.99
N ASN A 166 -16.34 14.16 20.63
CA ASN A 166 -17.31 14.59 21.63
C ASN A 166 -18.74 14.65 21.06
N TYR A 167 -18.92 15.20 19.86
CA TYR A 167 -20.22 15.22 19.18
C TYR A 167 -20.77 13.81 18.93
N LEU A 168 -19.93 12.85 18.53
CA LEU A 168 -20.34 11.46 18.32
C LEU A 168 -20.75 10.75 19.61
N VAL A 169 -20.06 11.01 20.73
CA VAL A 169 -20.43 10.49 22.06
C VAL A 169 -21.79 11.01 22.48
N PHE A 170 -22.01 12.34 22.43
CA PHE A 170 -23.30 12.95 22.78
C PHE A 170 -24.46 12.43 21.94
N ARG A 171 -24.23 12.21 20.64
CA ARG A 171 -25.23 11.65 19.73
C ARG A 171 -25.61 10.22 20.11
N THR A 172 -24.63 9.41 20.49
CA THR A 172 -24.84 8.01 20.88
C THR A 172 -25.65 7.89 22.17
N ASP A 173 -25.41 8.77 23.14
CA ASP A 173 -26.13 8.76 24.42
C ASP A 173 -27.59 9.19 24.30
N ARG A 174 -27.92 10.16 23.43
CA ARG A 174 -29.34 10.51 23.14
C ARG A 174 -30.11 9.36 22.49
N ILE A 175 -29.50 8.66 21.53
CA ILE A 175 -30.16 7.52 20.88
C ILE A 175 -30.50 6.43 21.91
N ARG A 176 -29.64 6.22 22.92
CA ARG A 176 -29.87 5.26 24.01
C ARG A 176 -30.94 5.72 25.00
N SER A 177 -31.11 7.02 25.22
CA SER A 177 -32.16 7.55 26.09
C SER A 177 -33.55 7.49 25.46
N ASP A 178 -33.66 7.65 24.14
CA ASP A 178 -34.94 7.65 23.42
C ASP A 178 -35.53 6.24 23.19
N LEU A 179 -34.76 5.19 23.49
CA LEU A 179 -35.16 3.77 23.37
C LEU A 179 -35.55 3.13 24.72
N ARG A 180 -35.61 3.91 25.80
CA ARG A 180 -36.05 3.48 27.15
C ARG A 180 -37.39 4.11 27.50
#